data_AF-A0A958YCA4-F1
#
_entry.id   AF-A0A958YCA4-F1
#
_cell.length_a   1.000
_cell.length_b   1.000
_cell.length_c   1.000
_cell.angle_alpha   90.00
_cell.angle_beta   90.00
_cell.angle_gamma   90.00
#
_symmetry.space_group_name_H-M   'P 1'
#
loop_
_entity.id
_entity.type
_entity.pdbx_description
1 polymer ?
#
loop_
_entity_poly.entity_id
_entity_poly.type
_entity_poly.pdbx_seq_one_letter_code
_entity_poly.pdbx_strand_id
1 'polypeptide(L)'
;MKVKTILVSQPEPKIENSPYFDLQEKQKVKIDFRPFIHVEGVPSKEIRQQKVDLNNYSAIILTSRNSVDHFFRVAEEMRFKVPDTLK
;
A
#
# COMPACT_ATOMS: atom_id res chain seq x y z
N MET A 1 -29.35 -15.18 -14.54
CA MET A 1 -29.63 -14.36 -13.34
C MET A 1 -29.11 -12.95 -13.59
N LYS A 2 -29.82 -11.89 -13.18
CA LYS A 2 -29.32 -10.50 -13.27
C LYS A 2 -28.62 -10.13 -11.97
N VAL A 3 -27.41 -9.60 -12.06
CA VAL A 3 -26.66 -9.07 -10.91
C VAL A 3 -27.34 -7.78 -10.42
N LYS A 4 -27.55 -7.65 -9.10
CA LYS A 4 -28.20 -6.48 -8.47
C LYS A 4 -27.24 -5.63 -7.64
N THR A 5 -26.20 -6.24 -7.11
CA THR A 5 -25.27 -5.65 -6.14
C THR A 5 -23.84 -6.07 -6.44
N ILE A 6 -22.89 -5.14 -6.33
CA ILE A 6 -21.45 -5.37 -6.50
C ILE A 6 -20.74 -4.81 -5.27
N LEU A 7 -19.81 -5.60 -4.70
CA LEU A 7 -18.93 -5.16 -3.63
C LEU A 7 -17.55 -4.85 -4.22
N VAL A 8 -17.06 -3.64 -3.99
CA VAL A 8 -15.73 -3.21 -4.42
C VAL A 8 -14.84 -3.08 -3.19
N SER A 9 -13.72 -3.80 -3.17
CA SER A 9 -12.81 -3.87 -2.02
C SER A 9 -11.89 -2.65 -1.85
N GLN A 10 -12.08 -1.62 -2.68
CA GLN A 10 -11.31 -0.38 -2.74
C GLN A 10 -12.08 0.76 -2.04
N PRO A 11 -11.40 1.84 -1.62
CA PRO A 11 -12.07 3.03 -1.12
C PRO A 11 -12.99 3.65 -2.17
N GLU A 12 -14.02 4.33 -1.67
CA GLU A 12 -14.95 5.06 -2.52
C GLU A 12 -14.21 6.14 -3.33
N PRO A 13 -14.43 6.20 -4.65
CA PRO A 13 -13.85 7.24 -5.49
C PRO A 13 -14.28 8.62 -5.01
N LYS A 14 -13.31 9.54 -4.86
CA LYS A 14 -13.59 10.94 -4.50
C LYS A 14 -13.99 11.82 -5.70
N ILE A 15 -13.88 11.28 -6.92
CA ILE A 15 -14.07 12.02 -8.16
C ILE A 15 -15.48 11.70 -8.67
N GLU A 16 -16.27 12.73 -8.93
CA GLU A 16 -17.66 12.60 -9.39
C GLU A 16 -17.77 11.88 -10.76
N ASN A 17 -16.75 11.98 -11.61
CA ASN A 17 -16.68 11.30 -12.92
C ASN A 17 -16.09 9.89 -12.86
N SER A 18 -16.30 9.19 -11.75
CA SER A 18 -15.79 7.82 -11.58
C SER A 18 -16.57 6.83 -12.46
N PRO A 19 -15.90 5.90 -13.18
CA PRO A 19 -16.55 4.86 -13.97
C PRO A 19 -17.54 3.99 -13.19
N TYR A 20 -17.38 3.91 -11.86
CA TYR A 20 -18.29 3.17 -11.01
C TYR A 20 -19.68 3.83 -10.92
N PHE A 21 -19.75 5.16 -10.90
CA PHE A 21 -21.04 5.87 -10.85
C PHE A 21 -21.80 5.71 -12.17
N ASP A 22 -21.11 5.85 -13.30
CA ASP A 22 -21.63 5.51 -14.63
C ASP A 22 -22.20 4.09 -14.70
N LEU A 23 -21.51 3.13 -14.09
CA LEU A 23 -21.91 1.73 -14.07
C LEU A 23 -23.20 1.52 -13.26
N GLN A 24 -23.32 2.20 -12.11
CA GLN A 24 -24.54 2.16 -11.28
C GLN A 24 -25.75 2.65 -12.05
N GLU A 25 -25.62 3.77 -12.77
CA GLU A 25 -26.72 4.36 -13.55
C GLU A 25 -27.10 3.49 -14.75
N LYS A 26 -26.11 3.12 -15.59
CA LYS A 26 -26.36 2.40 -16.85
C LYS A 26 -26.92 1.00 -16.61
N GLN A 27 -26.42 0.30 -15.59
CA GLN A 27 -26.79 -1.10 -15.32
C GLN A 27 -27.84 -1.23 -14.20
N LYS A 28 -28.21 -0.13 -13.53
CA LYS A 28 -29.13 -0.10 -12.38
C LYS A 28 -28.71 -1.09 -11.29
N VAL A 29 -27.42 -1.11 -10.98
CA VAL A 29 -26.81 -1.94 -9.93
C VAL A 29 -26.38 -1.09 -8.76
N LYS A 30 -26.43 -1.65 -7.55
CA LYS A 30 -25.88 -1.03 -6.35
C LYS A 30 -24.40 -1.39 -6.22
N ILE A 31 -23.52 -0.42 -6.00
CA ILE A 31 -22.11 -0.66 -5.69
C ILE A 31 -21.86 -0.25 -4.24
N ASP A 32 -21.30 -1.17 -3.45
CA ASP A 32 -20.85 -0.93 -2.09
C ASP A 32 -19.30 -0.89 -2.09
N PHE A 33 -18.71 0.20 -1.61
CA PHE A 33 -17.26 0.32 -1.46
C PHE A 33 -16.85 -0.01 -0.04
N ARG A 34 -15.97 -1.00 0.13
CA ARG A 34 -15.39 -1.36 1.43
C ARG A 34 -13.91 -1.64 1.28
N PRO A 35 -13.02 -0.74 1.74
CA PRO A 35 -11.59 -1.01 1.78
C PRO A 35 -11.29 -2.26 2.59
N PHE A 36 -10.71 -3.28 1.95
CA PHE A 36 -10.29 -4.49 2.66
C PHE A 36 -8.84 -4.40 3.14
N ILE A 37 -8.07 -3.49 2.55
CA ILE A 37 -6.65 -3.34 2.79
C ILE A 37 -6.42 -2.07 3.59
N HIS A 38 -5.75 -2.21 4.72
CA HIS A 38 -5.21 -1.12 5.51
C HIS A 38 -3.68 -1.26 5.51
N VAL A 39 -2.97 -0.16 5.30
CA VAL A 39 -1.51 -0.14 5.27
C VAL A 39 -1.03 0.62 6.49
N GLU A 40 -0.29 -0.06 7.36
CA GLU A 40 0.34 0.52 8.54
C GLU A 40 1.87 0.38 8.44
N GLY A 41 2.58 1.36 8.99
CA GLY A 41 4.03 1.32 9.05
C GLY A 41 4.50 0.37 10.15
N VAL A 42 5.34 -0.61 9.80
CA VAL A 42 6.04 -1.44 10.81
C VAL A 42 7.05 -0.58 11.59
N PRO A 43 7.06 -0.61 12.94
CA PRO A 43 8.05 0.09 13.75
C PRO A 43 9.46 -0.51 13.63
N SER A 44 10.50 0.31 13.72
CA SER A 44 11.90 -0.15 13.76
C SER A 44 12.21 -1.17 14.88
N LYS A 45 11.47 -1.13 15.99
CA LYS A 45 11.62 -2.10 17.10
C LYS A 45 11.37 -3.54 16.64
N GLU A 46 10.36 -3.78 15.82
CA GLU A 46 10.04 -5.13 15.31
C GLU A 46 11.11 -5.61 14.32
N ILE A 47 11.65 -4.70 13.53
CA ILE A 47 12.74 -5.01 12.58
C ILE A 47 14.02 -5.38 13.33
N ARG A 48 14.32 -4.67 14.43
CA ARG A 48 15.43 -5.04 15.33
C ARG A 48 15.24 -6.42 15.95
N GLN A 49 14.00 -6.82 16.28
CA GLN A 49 13.72 -8.17 16.81
C GLN A 49 14.00 -9.27 15.78
N GLN A 50 13.85 -8.99 14.50
CA GLN A 50 14.22 -9.91 13.41
C GLN A 50 15.74 -10.03 13.20
N LYS A 51 16.55 -9.26 13.96
CA LYS A 51 18.02 -9.24 13.87
C LYS A 51 18.54 -8.94 12.45
N VAL A 52 17.79 -8.12 11.70
CA VAL A 52 18.19 -7.66 10.38
C VAL A 52 19.18 -6.50 10.55
N ASP A 53 20.40 -6.68 10.05
CA ASP A 53 21.39 -5.61 9.92
C ASP A 53 21.50 -5.24 8.43
N LEU A 54 21.14 -4.00 8.10
CA LEU A 54 21.16 -3.48 6.74
C LEU A 54 22.56 -3.47 6.12
N ASN A 55 23.62 -3.43 6.94
CA ASN A 55 25.01 -3.48 6.45
C ASN A 55 25.39 -4.83 5.84
N ASN A 56 24.65 -5.90 6.16
CA ASN A 56 24.94 -7.25 5.67
C ASN A 56 24.43 -7.52 4.25
N TYR A 57 23.71 -6.58 3.66
CA TYR A 57 23.09 -6.72 2.36
C TYR A 57 23.69 -5.75 1.35
N SER A 58 23.99 -6.23 0.14
CA SER A 58 24.58 -5.44 -0.93
C SER A 58 23.55 -4.73 -1.82
N ALA A 59 22.29 -5.15 -1.77
CA ALA A 59 21.20 -4.64 -2.59
C ALA A 59 19.87 -4.77 -1.85
N ILE A 60 18.92 -3.89 -2.17
CA ILE A 60 17.57 -3.86 -1.61
C ILE A 60 16.56 -3.93 -2.76
N ILE A 61 15.60 -4.87 -2.70
CA ILE A 61 14.54 -4.99 -3.70
C ILE A 61 13.27 -4.34 -3.17
N LEU A 62 12.78 -3.33 -3.87
CA LEU A 62 11.55 -2.60 -3.54
C LEU A 62 10.44 -3.03 -4.51
N THR A 63 9.38 -3.63 -3.98
CA THR A 63 8.29 -4.21 -4.78
C THR A 63 7.12 -3.26 -4.99
N SER A 64 7.11 -2.12 -4.31
CA SER A 64 6.06 -1.10 -4.42
C SER A 64 6.58 0.29 -4.07
N ARG A 65 5.84 1.33 -4.45
CA ARG A 65 6.13 2.70 -4.02
C ARG A 65 6.13 2.82 -2.48
N ASN A 66 5.14 2.22 -1.82
CA ASN A 66 5.02 2.26 -0.37
C ASN A 66 6.24 1.62 0.33
N SER A 67 6.88 0.61 -0.29
CA SER A 67 8.10 0.01 0.27
C SER A 67 9.31 0.95 0.25
N VAL A 68 9.36 1.90 -0.68
CA VAL A 68 10.41 2.92 -0.75
C VAL A 68 10.34 3.82 0.48
N ASP A 69 9.16 4.41 0.71
CA ASP A 69 8.92 5.33 1.84
C ASP A 69 9.13 4.61 3.18
N HIS A 70 8.66 3.36 3.27
CA HIS A 70 8.84 2.52 4.45
C HIS A 70 10.32 2.23 4.74
N PHE A 71 11.11 1.88 3.71
CA PHE A 71 12.54 1.60 3.85
C PHE A 71 13.30 2.81 4.39
N PHE A 72 13.12 4.00 3.80
CA PHE A 72 13.85 5.19 4.24
C PHE A 72 13.46 5.63 5.65
N ARG A 73 12.16 5.57 6.00
CA ARG A 73 11.70 5.82 7.36
C ARG A 73 12.36 4.87 8.37
N VAL A 74 12.38 3.57 8.06
CA VAL A 74 13.01 2.56 8.92
C VAL A 74 14.51 2.77 9.03
N ALA A 75 15.21 3.07 7.93
CA ALA A 75 16.64 3.32 7.92
C ALA A 75 16.99 4.49 8.85
N GLU A 76 16.22 5.58 8.80
CA GLU A 76 16.37 6.73 9.70
C GLU A 76 16.14 6.33 11.17
N GLU A 77 15.05 5.64 11.48
CA GLU A 77 14.77 5.14 12.84
C GLU A 77 15.85 4.16 13.34
N MET A 78 16.45 3.39 12.44
CA MET A 78 17.54 2.47 12.74
C MET A 78 18.89 3.17 12.90
N ARG A 79 18.98 4.48 12.58
CA ARG A 79 20.21 5.28 12.47
C ARG A 79 21.18 4.72 11.42
N PHE A 80 20.64 4.10 10.38
CA PHE A 80 21.38 3.62 9.22
C PHE A 80 21.42 4.71 8.17
N LYS A 81 22.63 5.19 7.84
CA LYS A 81 22.82 6.14 6.75
C LYS A 81 22.87 5.36 5.42
N VAL A 82 21.80 5.48 4.63
CA VAL A 82 21.72 4.87 3.31
C VAL A 82 22.82 5.47 2.41
N PRO A 83 23.77 4.68 1.88
CA PRO A 83 24.80 5.19 0.99
C PRO A 83 24.22 5.57 -0.37
N ASP A 84 24.73 6.66 -0.98
CA ASP A 84 24.36 7.07 -2.35
C ASP A 84 24.79 6.04 -3.41
N THR A 85 25.70 5.13 -3.04
CA THR A 85 26.20 4.04 -3.88
C THR A 85 25.36 2.75 -3.79
N LEU A 86 24.37 2.69 -2.89
CA LEU A 86 23.49 1.54 -2.76
C LEU A 86 22.62 1.41 -4.02
N LYS A 87 22.63 0.22 -4.62
CA LYS A 87 21.91 -0.10 -5.86
C LYS A 87 20.64 -0.90 -5.62
#